data_AF-A0A1S8IT78-F1
#
_entry.id   AF-A0A1S8IT78-F1
#
_cell.length_a   1.000
_cell.length_b   1.000
_cell.length_c   1.000
_cell.angle_alpha   90.00
_cell.angle_beta   90.00
_cell.angle_gamma   90.00
#
_symmetry.space_group_name_H-M   'P 1'
#
loop_
_entity.id
_entity.type
_entity.pdbx_description
1 polymer ?
#
loop_
_entity_poly.entity_id
_entity_poly.type
_entity_poly.pdbx_seq_one_letter_code
_entity_poly.pdbx_strand_id
1 'polypeptide(L)' 'RNKSVGDSWRMDETYIKVKGQWRYLYRTIDSSGLTLDIWLRKNRDSQAAYAFFKRLIKQFGEPRVIVTDKAPSL' A
#
# COMPACT_ATOMS: atom_id res chain seq x y z
N ARG A 1 8.06 21.24 7.55
CA ARG A 1 8.45 20.25 8.59
C ARG A 1 8.64 18.93 7.87
N ASN A 2 9.87 18.50 7.60
CA ASN A 2 10.15 17.22 6.94
C ASN A 2 9.85 16.13 7.98
N LYS A 3 8.62 15.59 7.98
CA LYS A 3 8.27 14.51 8.89
C LYS A 3 8.99 13.26 8.39
N SER A 4 9.87 12.70 9.23
CA SER A 4 10.38 11.35 9.02
C SER A 4 9.20 10.39 8.89
N VAL A 5 9.26 9.49 7.91
CA VAL A 5 8.26 8.42 7.76
C VAL A 5 8.17 7.64 9.06
N GLY A 6 6.94 7.47 9.58
CA GLY A 6 6.71 6.65 10.76
C GLY A 6 7.16 5.19 10.53
N ASP A 7 7.62 4.54 11.59
CA ASP A 7 8.08 3.14 11.57
C ASP A 7 6.93 2.11 11.59
N SER A 8 5.68 2.57 11.63
CA SER A 8 4.48 1.75 11.60
C SER A 8 3.60 2.13 10.43
N TRP A 9 3.31 1.16 9.56
CA TRP A 9 2.57 1.37 8.32
C TRP A 9 1.22 0.66 8.35
N ARG A 10 0.24 1.27 7.69
CA ARG A 10 -1.06 0.65 7.37
C ARG A 10 -1.13 0.51 5.86
N MET A 11 -1.33 -0.72 5.40
CA MET A 11 -1.46 -1.05 3.99
C MET A 11 -2.85 -1.63 3.76
N ASP A 12 -3.46 -1.23 2.64
CA ASP A 12 -4.83 -1.59 2.31
C ASP A 12 -4.95 -1.81 0.80
N GLU A 13 -5.75 -2.81 0.42
CA GLU A 13 -6.14 -3.08 -0.95
C GLU A 13 -7.63 -2.81 -1.09
N THR A 14 -8.00 -1.87 -1.96
CA THR A 14 -9.40 -1.56 -2.23
C THR A 14 -9.67 -1.53 -3.74
N TYR A 15 -10.93 -1.40 -4.14
CA TYR A 15 -11.31 -1.31 -5.54
C TYR A 15 -11.99 0.03 -5.81
N ILE A 16 -11.54 0.71 -6.86
CA ILE A 16 -12.08 2.01 -7.29
C ILE A 16 -12.51 1.96 -8.75
N LYS A 17 -13.52 2.76 -9.11
CA LYS A 17 -14.00 2.85 -10.49
C LYS A 17 -13.29 3.98 -11.21
N VAL A 18 -12.49 3.65 -12.21
CA VAL A 18 -11.75 4.62 -13.05
C VAL A 18 -12.27 4.53 -14.48
N LYS A 19 -12.86 5.63 -14.98
CA LYS A 19 -13.48 5.70 -16.33
C LYS A 19 -14.43 4.52 -16.61
N GLY A 20 -15.28 4.21 -15.63
CA GLY A 20 -16.26 3.12 -15.75
C GLY A 20 -15.75 1.72 -15.46
N GLN A 21 -14.43 1.52 -15.31
CA GLN A 21 -13.82 0.21 -15.05
C GLN A 21 -13.36 0.07 -13.60
N TRP A 22 -13.66 -1.06 -12.96
CA TRP A 22 -13.13 -1.39 -11.65
C TRP A 22 -11.63 -1.71 -11.73
N ARG A 23 -10.86 -1.16 -10.79
CA ARG A 23 -9.42 -1.36 -10.67
C ARG A 23 -9.05 -1.50 -9.21
N TYR A 24 -8.00 -2.27 -8.95
CA TYR A 24 -7.45 -2.48 -7.61
C TYR A 24 -6.47 -1.36 -7.27
N LEU A 25 -6.62 -0.81 -6.08
CA LEU A 25 -5.82 0.26 -5.53
C LEU A 25 -5.12 -0.26 -4.28
N TYR A 26 -3.80 -0.35 -4.36
CA TYR A 26 -2.94 -0.56 -3.21
C TYR A 26 -2.56 0.79 -2.64
N ARG A 27 -2.69 0.98 -1.33
CA ARG A 27 -2.27 2.21 -0.65
C ARG A 27 -1.52 1.88 0.62
N THR A 28 -0.50 2.68 0.92
CA THR A 28 0.20 2.62 2.20
C THR A 28 0.29 4.00 2.81
N ILE A 29 -0.05 4.08 4.09
CA ILE A 29 0.12 5.28 4.91
C ILE A 29 0.95 4.94 6.15
N ASP A 30 1.68 5.91 6.68
CA ASP A 30 2.34 5.77 7.97
C ASP A 30 1.37 6.03 9.14
N SER A 31 1.86 5.83 10.36
CA SER A 31 1.11 6.04 11.60
C SER A 31 0.70 7.49 11.87
N SER A 32 1.35 8.45 11.21
CA SER A 32 1.03 9.88 11.29
C SER A 32 0.04 10.34 10.21
N GLY A 33 -0.40 9.42 9.35
CA GLY A 33 -1.30 9.69 8.23
C GLY A 33 -0.59 10.17 6.96
N LEU A 34 0.74 10.11 6.90
CA LEU A 34 1.49 10.42 5.68
C LEU A 34 1.28 9.30 4.66
N THR A 35 0.81 9.64 3.46
CA THR A 35 0.77 8.69 2.35
C THR A 35 2.18 8.40 1.85
N LEU A 36 2.58 7.14 1.91
CA LEU A 36 3.88 6.69 1.42
C LEU A 36 3.82 6.41 -0.08
N ASP A 37 2.79 5.70 -0.53
CA ASP A 37 2.63 5.35 -1.94
C ASP A 37 1.19 4.86 -2.23
N ILE A 38 0.82 4.94 -3.52
CA ILE A 38 -0.45 4.46 -4.08
C ILE A 38 -0.15 3.79 -5.42
N TRP A 39 -0.68 2.58 -5.63
CA TRP A 39 -0.51 1.86 -6.89
C TRP A 39 -1.83 1.29 -7.42
N LEU A 40 -2.20 1.70 -8.64
CA LEU A 40 -3.37 1.23 -9.34
C LEU A 40 -3.04 0.05 -10.26
N ARG A 41 -3.83 -1.02 -10.18
CA ARG A 41 -3.70 -2.25 -10.99
C ARG A 41 -5.05 -2.63 -11.60
N LYS A 42 -5.00 -3.30 -12.75
CA LYS A 42 -6.22 -3.80 -13.42
C LYS A 42 -6.82 -5.00 -12.69
N ASN A 43 -5.96 -5.91 -12.20
CA ASN A 43 -6.33 -7.16 -11.56
C ASN A 43 -5.77 -7.21 -10.14
N ARG A 44 -6.40 -8.02 -9.28
CA ARG A 44 -5.92 -8.40 -7.96
C ARG A 44 -4.80 -9.41 -8.12
N ASP A 45 -3.61 -9.13 -7.60
CA ASP A 45 -2.42 -9.94 -7.84
C ASP A 45 -1.48 -9.92 -6.62
N SER A 46 -1.18 -11.10 -6.08
CA SER A 46 -0.31 -11.26 -4.91
C SER A 46 1.14 -10.85 -5.22
N GLN A 47 1.58 -11.02 -6.47
CA GLN A 47 2.90 -10.57 -6.92
C GLN A 47 2.95 -9.04 -6.98
N ALA A 48 1.86 -8.39 -7.39
CA ALA A 48 1.77 -6.93 -7.39
C ALA A 48 1.81 -6.37 -5.96
N ALA A 49 1.10 -6.99 -5.02
CA ALA A 49 1.15 -6.62 -3.60
C ALA A 49 2.57 -6.77 -3.02
N TYR A 50 3.26 -7.89 -3.33
CA TYR A 50 4.64 -8.10 -2.91
C TYR A 50 5.61 -7.07 -3.53
N ALA A 51 5.49 -6.79 -4.83
CA ALA A 51 6.31 -5.80 -5.50
C ALA A 51 6.08 -4.38 -4.95
N PHE A 52 4.83 -4.05 -4.61
CA PHE A 52 4.47 -2.77 -4.00
C PHE A 52 5.19 -2.58 -2.67
N PHE A 53 5.11 -3.61 -1.84
CA PHE A 53 5.73 -3.62 -0.52
C PHE A 53 7.26 -3.55 -0.59
N LYS A 54 7.88 -4.32 -1.49
CA LYS A 54 9.32 -4.29 -1.71
C LYS A 54 9.83 -2.90 -2.14
N ARG A 55 9.05 -2.18 -2.97
CA ARG A 55 9.38 -0.81 -3.40
C ARG A 55 9.36 0.16 -2.21
N LEU A 56 8.34 0.05 -1.36
CA LEU A 56 8.21 0.88 -0.16
C LEU A 56 9.39 0.68 0.80
N ILE A 57 9.77 -0.56 1.09
CA ILE A 57 10.94 -0.86 1.93
C ILE A 57 12.21 -0.27 1.33
N LYS A 58 12.42 -0.43 0.02
CA LYS A 58 13.60 0.11 -0.66
C LYS A 58 13.70 1.63 -0.55
N GLN A 59 12.56 2.32 -0.54
CA GLN A 59 12.51 3.78 -0.51
C GLN A 59 12.56 4.37 0.91
N PHE A 60 11.87 3.74 1.86
CA PHE A 60 11.63 4.30 3.20
C PHE A 60 12.29 3.51 4.33
N GLY A 61 12.95 2.40 4.02
CA GLY A 61 13.50 1.47 5.00
C GLY A 61 12.48 0.44 5.49
N GLU A 62 12.93 -0.49 6.32
CA GLU A 62 12.05 -1.50 6.91
C GLU A 62 11.20 -0.90 8.04
N PRO A 63 9.86 -1.01 7.98
CA PRO A 63 9.02 -0.62 9.10
C PRO A 63 9.13 -1.65 10.23
N ARG A 64 8.93 -1.18 11.46
CA ARG A 64 8.81 -2.05 12.64
C ARG A 64 7.53 -2.88 12.61
N VAL A 65 6.42 -2.31 12.12
CA VAL A 65 5.10 -2.99 12.07
C VAL A 65 4.35 -2.60 10.82
N ILE A 66 3.72 -3.58 10.17
CA ILE A 66 2.75 -3.37 9.10
C ILE A 66 1.41 -3.95 9.53
N VAL A 67 0.36 -3.16 9.35
CA VAL A 67 -1.02 -3.59 9.54
C VAL A 67 -1.67 -3.67 8.17
N THR A 68 -2.19 -4.85 7.83
CA THR A 68 -3.02 -5.06 6.64
C THR A 68 -4.44 -5.39 7.05
N ASP A 69 -5.39 -5.23 6.13
CA ASP A 69 -6.69 -5.85 6.29
C ASP A 69 -6.57 -7.38 6.17
N LYS A 70 -7.59 -8.10 6.66
CA LYS A 70 -7.69 -9.56 6.52
C LYS A 70 -8.33 -9.93 5.17
N ALA A 71 -7.85 -9.32 4.09
CA ALA A 71 -8.36 -9.63 2.76
C ALA A 71 -8.17 -11.14 2.48
N PRO A 72 -9.16 -11.82 1.87
CA PRO A 72 -9.02 -13.23 1.53
C PRO A 72 -7.79 -13.44 0.65
N SER A 73 -7.04 -14.52 0.89
CA SER A 73 -5.95 -14.91 0.00
C SER A 73 -6.46 -15.04 -1.44
N LEU A 74 -5.60 -14.67 -2.39
CA LEU A 74 -5.81 -14.89 -3.82
C LEU A 74 -5.67 -16.36 -4.19
#